data_AF-A0A939EM00-F1
#
_entry.id   AF-A0A939EM00-F1
#
_cell.length_a   1.000
_cell.length_b   1.000
_cell.length_c   1.000
_cell.angle_alpha   90.00
_cell.angle_beta   90.00
_cell.angle_gamma   90.00
#
_symmetry.space_group_name_H-M   'P 1'
#
loop_
_entity.id
_entity.type
_entity.pdbx_description
1 polymer ?
#
loop_
_entity_poly.entity_id
_entity_poly.type
_entity_poly.pdbx_seq_one_letter_code
_entity_poly.pdbx_strand_id
1 'polypeptide(L)'
;MAEQRSTQHTLDSPAPRVTALAIAFACLLLMAWLGREDVPVLRSLYQTLTGAETAGGMPSSGNPELDACLEKRLGDVTKMVSEGIVTDTQAASFKSRATSYCETQFPRSN
;
A
#
# COMPACT_ATOMS: atom_id res chain seq x y z
N MET A 1 47.30 18.89 -8.85
CA MET A 1 45.91 19.37 -8.95
C MET A 1 45.54 19.60 -10.43
N ALA A 2 45.40 18.54 -11.22
CA ALA A 2 45.13 18.65 -12.65
C ALA A 2 44.35 17.43 -13.16
N GLU A 3 43.11 17.24 -12.70
CA GLU A 3 42.27 16.14 -13.21
C GLU A 3 40.76 16.41 -13.10
N GLN A 4 40.28 17.59 -13.54
CA GLN A 4 38.84 17.90 -13.58
C GLN A 4 38.41 18.80 -14.76
N ARG A 5 38.84 18.51 -16.00
CA ARG A 5 38.45 19.36 -17.16
C ARG A 5 37.93 18.67 -18.41
N SER A 6 37.53 17.38 -18.35
CA SER A 6 37.10 16.66 -19.56
C SER A 6 35.79 15.87 -19.46
N THR A 7 35.07 15.94 -18.34
CA THR A 7 33.82 15.16 -18.13
C THR A 7 32.54 15.99 -18.16
N GLN A 8 32.58 17.27 -18.53
CA GLN A 8 31.37 18.11 -18.54
C GLN A 8 30.66 18.18 -19.90
N HIS A 9 31.37 17.99 -21.03
CA HIS A 9 30.77 18.12 -22.36
C HIS A 9 29.86 16.92 -22.76
N THR A 10 29.93 15.80 -22.04
CA THR A 10 29.11 14.60 -22.31
C THR A 10 27.80 14.56 -21.50
N LEU A 11 27.69 15.37 -20.44
CA LEU A 11 26.50 15.45 -19.57
C LEU A 11 25.37 16.31 -20.17
N ASP A 12 25.67 17.16 -21.15
CA ASP A 12 24.70 18.01 -21.86
C ASP A 12 24.12 17.38 -23.14
N SER A 13 24.28 16.07 -23.29
CA SER A 13 23.61 15.34 -24.37
C SER A 13 22.12 15.09 -24.00
N PRO A 14 21.19 15.03 -24.99
CA PRO A 14 19.78 14.78 -24.70
C PRO A 14 19.52 13.38 -24.11
N ALA A 15 20.41 12.42 -24.36
CA ALA A 15 20.30 11.04 -23.87
C ALA A 15 20.26 10.91 -22.33
N PRO A 16 21.18 11.51 -21.55
CA PRO A 16 21.11 11.50 -20.08
C PRO A 16 19.89 12.26 -19.54
N ARG A 17 19.39 13.28 -20.25
CA ARG A 17 18.19 14.01 -19.83
C ARG A 17 16.91 13.17 -19.97
N VAL A 18 16.79 12.41 -21.06
CA VAL A 18 15.64 11.51 -21.28
C VAL A 18 15.66 10.36 -20.27
N THR A 19 16.83 9.80 -19.97
CA THR A 19 16.94 8.73 -18.96
C THR A 19 16.61 9.24 -17.55
N ALA A 20 17.06 10.43 -17.17
CA ALA A 20 16.66 11.06 -15.91
C ALA A 20 15.14 11.28 -15.82
N LEU A 21 14.50 11.76 -16.90
CA LEU A 21 13.05 11.91 -16.96
C LEU A 21 12.32 10.57 -16.87
N ALA A 22 12.81 9.53 -17.55
CA ALA A 22 12.22 8.20 -17.49
C ALA A 22 12.26 7.63 -16.07
N ILE A 23 13.39 7.79 -15.37
CA ILE A 23 13.54 7.35 -13.98
C ILE A 23 12.60 8.14 -13.06
N ALA A 24 12.53 9.47 -13.21
CA ALA A 24 11.61 10.30 -12.43
C ALA A 24 10.15 9.87 -12.64
N PHE A 25 9.76 9.58 -13.88
CA PHE A 25 8.41 9.11 -14.21
C PHE A 25 8.12 7.73 -13.63
N ALA A 26 9.08 6.81 -13.68
CA ALA A 26 8.96 5.49 -13.07
C ALA A 26 8.78 5.58 -11.55
N CYS A 27 9.53 6.46 -10.87
CA CYS A 27 9.38 6.69 -9.43
C CYS A 27 7.99 7.25 -9.07
N LEU A 28 7.45 8.19 -9.87
CA LEU A 28 6.11 8.73 -9.67
C LEU A 28 5.03 7.66 -9.88
N LEU A 29 5.18 6.82 -10.91
CA LEU A 29 4.27 5.70 -11.15
C LEU A 29 4.28 4.70 -10.00
N LEU A 30 5.46 4.35 -9.48
CA LEU A 30 5.60 3.47 -8.31
C LEU A 30 4.94 4.07 -7.07
N MET A 31 5.18 5.36 -6.80
CA MET A 31 4.52 6.08 -5.70
C MET A 31 3.00 6.08 -5.83
N ALA A 32 2.47 6.34 -7.03
CA ALA A 32 1.03 6.29 -7.30
C ALA A 32 0.47 4.87 -7.17
N TRP A 33 1.24 3.85 -7.56
CA TRP A 33 0.84 2.45 -7.48
C TRP A 33 0.80 1.94 -6.03
N LEU A 34 1.80 2.30 -5.22
CA LEU A 34 1.85 2.01 -3.78
C LEU A 34 0.80 2.80 -2.99
N GLY A 35 0.67 4.10 -3.27
CA GLY A 35 -0.27 5.00 -2.58
C GLY A 35 -1.74 4.84 -3.01
N ARG A 36 -2.03 4.01 -4.00
CA ARG A 36 -3.39 3.67 -4.46
C ARG A 36 -4.30 3.24 -3.31
N GLU A 37 -3.75 2.56 -2.30
CA GLU A 37 -4.45 2.00 -1.14
C GLU A 37 -4.68 3.01 0.00
N ASP A 38 -4.01 4.17 -0.06
CA ASP A 38 -4.02 5.19 0.99
C ASP A 38 -4.94 6.38 0.67
N VAL A 39 -5.40 6.51 -0.58
CA VAL A 39 -6.37 7.53 -0.99
C VAL A 39 -7.79 6.92 -0.98
N PRO A 40 -8.66 7.28 -0.02
CA PRO A 40 -9.98 6.65 0.15
C PRO A 40 -10.89 6.80 -1.08
N VAL A 41 -10.70 7.86 -1.87
CA VAL A 41 -11.45 8.13 -3.11
C VAL A 41 -11.04 7.20 -4.26
N LEU A 42 -9.75 6.84 -4.39
CA LEU A 42 -9.31 5.91 -5.42
C LEU A 42 -9.70 4.47 -5.06
N ARG A 43 -9.69 4.14 -3.76
CA ARG A 43 -10.12 2.83 -3.26
C ARG A 43 -11.58 2.55 -3.60
N SER A 44 -12.49 3.49 -3.36
CA SER A 44 -13.91 3.31 -3.66
C SER A 44 -14.17 3.14 -5.17
N LEU A 45 -13.47 3.90 -6.02
CA LEU A 45 -13.53 3.77 -7.47
C LEU A 45 -13.00 2.42 -7.95
N TYR A 46 -11.89 1.94 -7.38
CA TYR A 46 -11.32 0.65 -7.75
C TYR A 46 -12.21 -0.52 -7.34
N GLN A 47 -12.79 -0.48 -6.13
CA GLN A 47 -13.77 -1.49 -5.67
C GLN A 47 -15.00 -1.53 -6.59
N THR A 48 -15.50 -0.35 -7.00
CA THR A 48 -16.64 -0.24 -7.94
C THR A 48 -16.30 -0.76 -9.34
N LEU A 49 -15.08 -0.52 -9.82
CA LEU A 49 -14.65 -0.92 -11.17
C LEU A 49 -14.26 -2.40 -11.29
N THR A 50 -13.73 -3.00 -10.22
CA THR A 50 -13.22 -4.37 -10.27
C THR A 50 -14.14 -5.42 -9.70
N GLY A 51 -15.23 -5.00 -9.03
CA GLY A 51 -16.13 -5.95 -8.37
C GLY A 51 -15.40 -6.83 -7.35
N ALA A 52 -14.29 -6.33 -6.78
CA ALA A 52 -13.52 -7.03 -5.77
C ALA A 52 -14.34 -7.07 -4.48
N GLU A 53 -15.21 -8.07 -4.40
CA GLU A 53 -15.97 -8.46 -3.22
C GLU A 53 -14.96 -8.76 -2.13
N THR A 54 -15.04 -8.03 -1.03
CA THR A 54 -14.20 -8.29 0.11
C THR A 54 -14.53 -9.67 0.66
N ALA A 55 -13.56 -10.57 0.54
CA ALA A 55 -13.68 -11.92 1.05
C ALA A 55 -13.82 -11.86 2.58
N GLY A 56 -15.02 -12.19 3.07
CA GLY A 56 -15.28 -12.46 4.47
C GLY A 56 -16.04 -11.34 5.17
N GLY A 57 -17.38 -11.41 5.09
CA GLY A 57 -18.27 -10.60 5.91
C GLY A 57 -17.98 -10.80 7.40
N MET A 58 -17.24 -9.87 7.98
CA MET A 58 -17.15 -9.69 9.42
C MET A 58 -18.50 -9.12 9.90
N PRO A 59 -19.07 -9.59 11.02
CA PRO A 59 -20.27 -8.97 11.58
C PRO A 59 -20.01 -7.48 11.84
N SER A 60 -20.88 -6.62 11.32
CA SER A 60 -20.71 -5.17 11.43
C SER A 60 -20.63 -4.77 12.90
N SER A 61 -19.59 -4.02 13.24
CA SER A 61 -19.30 -3.56 14.60
C SER A 61 -20.14 -2.33 15.00
N GLY A 62 -21.08 -1.91 14.15
CA GLY A 62 -21.84 -0.67 14.30
C GLY A 62 -21.08 0.57 13.83
N ASN A 63 -19.75 0.50 13.75
CA ASN A 63 -18.89 1.58 13.28
C ASN A 63 -18.24 1.20 11.93
N PRO A 64 -18.60 1.89 10.82
CA PRO A 64 -18.07 1.57 9.49
C PRO A 64 -16.56 1.79 9.38
N GLU A 65 -15.98 2.68 10.19
CA GLU A 65 -14.53 2.93 10.20
C GLU A 65 -13.78 1.77 10.89
N LEU A 66 -14.37 1.19 11.93
CA LEU A 66 -13.85 -0.01 12.58
C LEU A 66 -13.92 -1.22 11.64
N ASP A 67 -15.04 -1.41 10.96
CA ASP A 67 -15.23 -2.51 10.01
C ASP A 67 -14.21 -2.42 8.86
N ALA A 68 -14.00 -1.22 8.29
CA ALA A 68 -13.01 -0.99 7.26
C ALA A 68 -11.55 -1.21 7.76
N CYS A 69 -11.27 -0.85 9.01
CA CYS A 69 -9.96 -1.08 9.62
C CYS A 69 -9.68 -2.58 9.77
N LEU A 70 -10.65 -3.33 10.31
CA LEU A 70 -10.54 -4.77 10.51
C LEU A 70 -10.40 -5.50 9.18
N GLU A 71 -11.22 -5.16 8.20
CA GLU A 71 -11.21 -5.76 6.88
C GLU A 71 -9.85 -5.55 6.17
N LYS A 72 -9.33 -4.32 6.17
CA LYS A 72 -8.01 -4.04 5.59
C LYS A 72 -6.92 -4.87 6.28
N ARG A 73 -6.83 -4.77 7.61
CA ARG A 73 -5.71 -5.37 8.35
C ARG A 73 -5.76 -6.89 8.40
N LEU A 74 -6.94 -7.48 8.54
CA LEU A 74 -7.09 -8.93 8.56
C LEU A 74 -6.97 -9.53 7.15
N GLY A 75 -7.39 -8.78 6.13
CA GLY A 75 -7.14 -9.10 4.72
C GLY A 75 -5.65 -9.14 4.41
N ASP A 76 -4.90 -8.12 4.82
CA ASP A 76 -3.44 -8.07 4.65
C ASP A 76 -2.75 -9.27 5.30
N VAL A 77 -3.09 -9.62 6.55
CA VAL A 77 -2.52 -10.79 7.24
C VAL A 77 -2.87 -12.09 6.53
N THR A 78 -4.10 -12.21 6.02
CA THR A 78 -4.53 -13.41 5.28
C THR A 78 -3.78 -13.54 3.95
N LYS A 79 -3.54 -12.42 3.27
CA LYS A 79 -2.71 -12.39 2.06
C LYS A 79 -1.26 -12.81 2.37
N MET A 80 -0.67 -12.30 3.45
CA MET A 80 0.68 -12.69 3.88
C MET A 80 0.80 -14.19 4.20
N VAL A 81 -0.26 -14.82 4.72
CA VAL A 81 -0.31 -16.27 4.89
C VAL A 81 -0.36 -16.98 3.53
N SER A 82 -1.21 -16.52 2.61
CA SER A 82 -1.31 -17.11 1.26
C SER A 82 -0.02 -16.99 0.44
N GLU A 83 0.76 -15.94 0.68
CA GLU A 83 2.06 -15.70 0.04
C GLU A 83 3.21 -16.43 0.75
N GLY A 84 2.94 -17.13 1.86
CA GLY A 84 3.94 -17.86 2.64
C GLY A 84 4.92 -16.95 3.40
N ILE A 85 4.64 -15.66 3.49
CA ILE A 85 5.45 -14.68 4.24
C ILE A 85 5.32 -14.95 5.75
N VAL A 86 4.13 -15.39 6.18
CA VAL A 86 3.79 -15.58 7.59
C VAL A 86 3.15 -16.96 7.77
N THR A 87 3.57 -17.66 8.84
CA THR A 87 2.98 -18.96 9.22
C THR A 87 1.63 -18.78 9.92
N ASP A 88 0.77 -19.80 9.90
CA ASP A 88 -0.54 -19.74 10.56
C ASP A 88 -0.46 -19.40 12.06
N THR A 89 0.60 -19.86 12.73
CA THR A 89 0.86 -19.57 14.15
C THR A 89 1.19 -18.10 14.39
N GLN A 90 1.93 -17.46 13.48
CA GLN A 90 2.22 -16.03 13.53
C GLN A 90 1.00 -15.20 13.11
N ALA A 91 0.20 -15.70 12.17
CA ALA A 91 -1.02 -15.03 11.71
C ALA A 91 -2.01 -14.78 12.85
N ALA A 92 -2.17 -15.71 13.79
CA ALA A 92 -3.02 -15.52 14.96
C ALA A 92 -2.58 -14.31 15.82
N SER A 93 -1.28 -14.15 16.03
CA SER A 93 -0.73 -13.01 16.78
C SER A 93 -0.95 -11.69 16.04
N PHE A 94 -0.79 -11.68 14.71
CA PHE A 94 -1.02 -10.48 13.90
C PHE A 94 -2.49 -10.10 13.83
N LYS A 95 -3.40 -11.07 13.67
CA LYS A 95 -4.84 -10.83 13.69
C LYS A 95 -5.27 -10.25 15.03
N SER A 96 -4.81 -10.81 16.15
CA SER A 96 -5.10 -10.28 17.49
C SER A 96 -4.63 -8.84 17.69
N ARG A 97 -3.40 -8.51 17.27
CA ARG A 97 -2.88 -7.14 17.36
C ARG A 97 -3.63 -6.16 16.44
N ALA A 98 -3.99 -6.61 15.24
CA ALA A 98 -4.78 -5.82 14.31
C ALA A 98 -6.15 -5.48 14.89
N THR A 99 -6.84 -6.47 15.47
CA THR A 99 -8.12 -6.25 16.14
C THR A 99 -8.00 -5.26 17.30
N SER A 100 -7.04 -5.46 18.20
CA SER A 100 -6.83 -4.56 19.33
C SER A 100 -6.49 -3.13 18.89
N TYR A 101 -5.68 -2.96 17.85
CA TYR A 101 -5.37 -1.65 17.28
C TYR A 101 -6.63 -0.98 16.72
N CYS A 102 -7.40 -1.69 15.90
CA CYS A 102 -8.59 -1.13 15.27
C CYS A 102 -9.66 -0.75 16.30
N GLU A 103 -9.89 -1.59 17.32
CA GLU A 103 -10.82 -1.30 18.41
C GLU A 103 -10.37 -0.11 19.29
N THR A 104 -9.05 0.12 19.41
CA THR A 104 -8.50 1.28 20.13
C THR A 104 -8.68 2.57 19.35
N GLN A 105 -8.50 2.53 18.03
CA GLN A 105 -8.61 3.71 17.16
C GLN A 105 -10.06 4.07 16.83
N PHE A 106 -10.88 3.05 16.61
CA PHE A 106 -12.28 3.17 16.25
C PHE A 106 -13.10 2.38 17.26
N PRO A 107 -13.58 3.02 18.35
CA PRO A 107 -14.41 2.33 19.31
C PRO A 107 -15.72 1.88 18.66
N ARG A 108 -16.26 0.76 19.15
CA ARG A 108 -17.59 0.29 18.74
C ARG A 108 -18.64 1.33 19.13
N SER A 109 -19.48 1.72 18.19
CA SER A 109 -20.68 2.50 18.51
C SER A 109 -21.72 1.55 19.07
N ASN A 110 -21.94 1.62 20.38
CA ASN A 110 -23.03 0.93 21.05
C ASN A 110 -24.38 1.52 20.65
#